data_AF-A0A3P6PUI5-F1
#
_entry.id   AF-A0A3P6PUI5-F1
#
_cell.length_a   1.000
_cell.length_b   1.000
_cell.length_c   1.000
_cell.angle_alpha   90.00
_cell.angle_beta   90.00
_cell.angle_gamma   90.00
#
_symmetry.space_group_name_H-M   'P 1'
#
loop_
_entity.id
_entity.type
_entity.pdbx_description
1 polymer ?
#
loop_
_entity_poly.entity_id
_entity_poly.type
_entity_poly.pdbx_seq_one_letter_code
_entity_poly.pdbx_strand_id
1 'polypeptide(L)'
;MQIGSLTLANTIANDDDDDLTGVENGTCRAADILLKYAFWLNITAKLTAKTNLSDRLRQWFPESASKISESIGSSAKVVDIEMHHFDSLFEAVYMNINEDCSLKNDLAKFVNKFKPTSASKKYAD
;
A
#
# COMPACT_ATOMS: atom_id res chain seq x y z
N MET A 1 -6.16 11.87 25.98
CA MET A 1 -6.03 11.57 24.54
C MET A 1 -7.02 10.45 24.23
N GLN A 2 -8.06 10.75 23.47
CA GLN A 2 -9.14 9.82 23.14
C GLN A 2 -8.83 9.25 21.76
N ILE A 3 -8.48 7.97 21.68
CA ILE A 3 -8.28 7.29 20.40
C ILE A 3 -9.67 7.14 19.77
N GLY A 4 -9.89 7.83 18.64
CA GLY A 4 -11.14 7.76 17.90
C GLY A 4 -11.45 6.33 17.45
N SER A 5 -12.73 5.94 17.56
CA SER A 5 -13.21 4.61 17.17
C SER A 5 -13.04 4.40 15.66
N LEU A 6 -12.19 3.47 15.25
CA LEU A 6 -12.12 2.98 13.88
C LEU A 6 -13.32 2.06 13.63
N THR A 7 -14.40 2.62 13.08
CA THR A 7 -15.58 1.84 12.70
C THR A 7 -15.29 1.17 11.36
N LEU A 8 -14.95 -0.13 11.38
CA LEU A 8 -14.87 -0.94 10.16
C LEU A 8 -16.29 -1.16 9.60
N ALA A 9 -16.62 -0.50 8.50
CA ALA A 9 -17.82 -0.83 7.73
C ALA A 9 -17.55 -2.11 6.94
N ASN A 10 -18.10 -3.24 7.38
CA ASN A 10 -18.10 -4.49 6.63
C ASN A 10 -19.24 -4.48 5.61
N THR A 11 -19.21 -3.54 4.66
CA THR A 11 -20.19 -3.49 3.57
C THR A 11 -19.81 -4.55 2.55
N ILE A 12 -20.57 -5.65 2.52
CA ILE A 12 -20.56 -6.62 1.42
C ILE A 12 -21.30 -5.93 0.27
N ALA A 13 -20.58 -5.08 -0.47
CA ALA A 13 -21.07 -4.54 -1.73
C ALA A 13 -20.89 -5.63 -2.79
N ASN A 14 -22.01 -6.22 -3.20
CA ASN A 14 -22.11 -6.81 -4.53
C ASN A 14 -22.20 -5.65 -5.50
N ASP A 15 -21.06 -5.18 -6.01
CA ASP A 15 -21.02 -4.24 -7.14
C ASP A 15 -20.10 -4.85 -8.21
N ASP A 16 -20.77 -5.49 -9.17
CA ASP A 16 -20.32 -5.53 -10.56
C ASP A 16 -20.47 -4.10 -11.09
N ASP A 17 -19.49 -3.21 -10.86
CA ASP A 17 -19.21 -2.10 -11.78
C ASP A 17 -17.90 -1.40 -11.39
N ASP A 18 -17.03 -1.36 -12.38
CA ASP A 18 -15.70 -0.76 -12.38
C ASP A 18 -15.88 0.76 -12.59
N ASP A 19 -16.20 1.51 -11.52
CA ASP A 19 -16.15 2.97 -11.56
C ASP A 19 -15.10 3.49 -10.56
N LEU A 20 -13.96 3.84 -11.14
CA LEU A 20 -12.80 4.44 -10.47
C LEU A 20 -12.99 5.94 -10.18
N THR A 21 -14.22 6.47 -10.22
CA THR A 21 -14.47 7.90 -9.99
C THR A 21 -15.47 8.17 -8.86
N GLY A 22 -14.99 8.18 -7.61
CA GLY A 22 -15.83 8.51 -6.46
C GLY A 22 -15.05 8.93 -5.22
N VAL A 23 -14.51 10.16 -5.22
CA VAL A 23 -13.99 10.82 -4.02
C VAL A 23 -15.15 11.40 -3.23
N GLU A 24 -15.92 10.59 -2.50
CA GLU A 24 -16.98 11.09 -1.62
C GLU A 24 -17.03 10.28 -0.30
N ASN A 25 -16.60 10.92 0.80
CA ASN A 25 -16.74 10.48 2.20
C ASN A 25 -16.10 9.13 2.63
N GLY A 26 -14.80 9.18 2.92
CA GLY A 26 -14.28 8.80 4.25
C GLY A 26 -14.32 7.33 4.71
N THR A 27 -14.78 6.38 3.91
CA THR A 27 -14.64 4.95 4.22
C THR A 27 -13.57 4.32 3.35
N CYS A 28 -12.32 4.35 3.83
CA CYS A 28 -11.26 3.51 3.28
C CYS A 28 -11.70 2.05 3.48
N ARG A 29 -11.81 1.26 2.39
CA ARG A 29 -12.21 -0.14 2.53
C ARG A 29 -11.16 -0.82 3.41
N ALA A 30 -11.61 -1.67 4.34
CA ALA A 30 -10.68 -2.40 5.21
C ALA A 30 -9.60 -3.16 4.41
N ALA A 31 -9.95 -3.61 3.20
CA ALA A 31 -9.02 -4.22 2.26
C ALA A 31 -7.86 -3.29 1.86
N ASP A 32 -8.12 -2.00 1.61
CA ASP A 32 -7.10 -1.03 1.19
C ASP A 32 -6.14 -0.71 2.34
N ILE A 33 -6.67 -0.57 3.57
CA ILE A 33 -5.85 -0.40 4.78
C ILE A 33 -4.96 -1.62 4.99
N LEU A 34 -5.55 -2.82 4.93
CA LEU A 34 -4.80 -4.06 5.08
C LEU A 34 -3.71 -4.17 4.02
N LEU A 35 -4.02 -3.85 2.77
CA LEU A 35 -3.06 -3.86 1.68
C LEU A 35 -1.88 -2.90 1.92
N LYS A 36 -2.15 -1.65 2.33
CA LYS A 36 -1.12 -0.66 2.68
C LYS A 36 -0.21 -1.14 3.81
N TYR A 37 -0.80 -1.62 4.91
CA TYR A 37 -0.04 -2.16 6.04
C TYR A 37 0.84 -3.33 5.64
N ALA A 38 0.25 -4.24 4.87
CA ALA A 38 0.85 -5.48 4.51
C ALA A 38 2.00 -5.22 3.48
N PHE A 39 1.82 -4.25 2.57
CA PHE A 39 2.91 -3.72 1.72
C PHE A 39 4.08 -3.22 2.57
N TRP A 40 3.82 -2.32 3.52
CA TRP A 40 4.88 -1.72 4.32
C TRP A 40 5.57 -2.74 5.22
N LEU A 41 4.87 -3.72 5.79
CA LEU A 41 5.49 -4.82 6.53
C LEU A 41 6.53 -5.58 5.69
N ASN A 42 6.21 -5.87 4.42
CA ASN A 42 7.15 -6.56 3.53
C ASN A 42 8.36 -5.68 3.17
N ILE A 43 8.13 -4.38 2.92
CA ILE A 43 9.19 -3.43 2.62
C ILE A 43 10.11 -3.22 3.82
N THR A 44 9.55 -2.90 4.99
CA THR A 44 10.34 -2.57 6.19
C THR A 44 11.09 -3.78 6.74
N ALA A 45 10.59 -5.01 6.53
CA ALA A 45 11.32 -6.23 6.90
C ALA A 45 12.66 -6.38 6.15
N LYS A 46 12.83 -5.71 5.00
CA LYS A 46 14.07 -5.70 4.21
C LYS A 46 14.97 -4.50 4.52
N LEU A 47 14.60 -3.65 5.48
CA LEU A 47 15.26 -2.39 5.78
C LEU A 47 15.74 -2.35 7.23
N THR A 48 16.67 -1.44 7.51
CA THR A 48 17.10 -1.10 8.87
C THR A 48 16.74 0.35 9.16
N ALA A 49 16.69 0.72 10.45
CA ALA A 49 16.41 2.09 10.88
C ALA A 49 17.31 3.15 10.22
N LYS A 50 18.57 2.80 9.91
CA LYS A 50 19.57 3.71 9.30
C LYS A 50 19.54 3.72 7.78
N THR A 51 18.77 2.84 7.16
CA THR A 51 18.72 2.73 5.69
C THR A 51 18.11 3.99 5.09
N ASN A 52 18.73 4.53 4.03
CA ASN A 52 18.16 5.59 3.23
C ASN A 52 16.93 5.02 2.47
N LEU A 53 15.74 5.42 2.88
CA LEU A 53 14.50 4.92 2.31
C LEU A 53 14.31 5.43 0.89
N SER A 54 14.62 6.71 0.63
CA SER A 54 14.51 7.31 -0.71
C SER A 54 15.34 6.52 -1.73
N ASP A 55 16.61 6.24 -1.43
CA ASP A 55 17.48 5.49 -2.34
C ASP A 55 16.96 4.07 -2.60
N ARG A 56 16.50 3.38 -1.56
CA ARG A 56 15.98 2.01 -1.70
C ARG A 56 14.69 1.96 -2.50
N LEU A 57 13.76 2.88 -2.25
CA LEU A 57 12.52 2.95 -3.02
C LEU A 57 12.80 3.29 -4.48
N ARG A 58 13.74 4.19 -4.78
CA ARG A 58 14.13 4.48 -6.18
C ARG A 58 14.78 3.29 -6.87
N GLN A 59 15.56 2.49 -6.15
CA GLN A 59 16.13 1.25 -6.69
C GLN A 59 15.07 0.20 -7.00
N TRP A 60 14.06 0.06 -6.14
CA TRP A 60 13.01 -0.94 -6.32
C TRP A 60 11.89 -0.49 -7.26
N PHE A 61 11.65 0.82 -7.36
CA PHE A 61 10.58 1.44 -8.15
C PHE A 61 11.16 2.59 -9.00
N PRO A 62 12.01 2.29 -9.99
CA PRO A 62 12.71 3.31 -10.78
C PRO A 62 11.76 4.27 -11.50
N GLU A 63 10.62 3.79 -11.99
CA GLU A 63 9.59 4.64 -12.63
C GLU A 63 8.92 5.62 -11.67
N SER A 64 8.95 5.34 -10.37
CA SER A 64 8.36 6.19 -9.34
C SER A 64 9.37 7.18 -8.76
N ALA A 65 10.61 7.22 -9.27
CA ALA A 65 11.70 7.96 -8.64
C ALA A 65 11.40 9.46 -8.47
N SER A 66 10.74 10.11 -9.44
CA SER A 66 10.33 11.52 -9.31
C SER A 66 9.36 11.71 -8.15
N LYS A 67 8.27 10.93 -8.12
CA LYS A 67 7.23 11.00 -7.08
C LYS A 67 7.78 10.69 -5.68
N ILE A 68 8.72 9.73 -5.58
CA ILE A 68 9.41 9.42 -4.32
C ILE A 68 10.23 10.63 -3.85
N SER A 69 10.93 11.30 -4.78
CA SER A 69 11.74 12.49 -4.47
C SER A 69 10.91 13.69 -4.02
N GLU A 70 9.69 13.80 -4.53
CA GLU A 70 8.72 14.83 -4.14
C GLU A 70 8.11 14.52 -2.77
N SER A 71 7.96 13.24 -2.42
CA SER A 71 7.34 12.81 -1.16
C SER A 71 8.29 12.86 0.04
N ILE A 72 9.57 12.54 -0.15
CA ILE A 72 10.57 12.51 0.92
C ILE A 72 11.93 13.04 0.46
N GLY A 73 12.70 13.60 1.39
CA GLY A 73 14.05 14.07 1.13
C GLY A 73 15.00 12.96 0.65
N SER A 74 16.00 13.33 -0.16
CA SER A 74 16.95 12.38 -0.77
C SER A 74 17.80 11.60 0.25
N SER A 75 18.00 12.15 1.46
CA SER A 75 18.76 11.53 2.55
C SER A 75 17.88 10.95 3.67
N ALA A 76 16.58 10.80 3.42
CA ALA A 76 15.64 10.42 4.47
C ALA A 76 15.83 8.95 4.89
N LYS A 77 16.11 8.74 6.18
CA LYS A 77 16.27 7.39 6.75
C LYS A 77 14.94 6.88 7.25
N VAL A 78 14.76 5.57 7.28
CA VAL A 78 13.53 4.91 7.75
C VAL A 78 13.05 5.43 9.11
N VAL A 79 13.97 5.64 10.06
CA VAL A 79 13.64 6.12 11.42
C VAL A 79 13.13 7.57 11.46
N ASP A 80 13.47 8.36 10.45
CA ASP A 80 13.14 9.79 10.38
C ASP A 80 11.84 10.03 9.59
N ILE A 81 11.22 8.98 9.03
CA ILE A 81 9.99 9.10 8.22
C ILE A 81 8.77 9.12 9.13
N GLU A 82 8.02 10.21 9.04
CA GLU A 82 6.71 10.30 9.68
C GLU A 82 5.67 9.41 9.00
N MET A 83 4.71 8.92 9.79
CA MET A 83 3.68 7.97 9.35
C MET A 83 2.90 8.46 8.11
N HIS A 84 2.63 9.77 8.00
CA HIS A 84 1.87 10.34 6.89
C HIS A 84 2.62 10.25 5.54
N HIS A 85 3.95 10.26 5.54
CA HIS A 85 4.74 10.10 4.32
C HIS A 85 4.61 8.68 3.75
N PHE A 86 4.38 7.67 4.58
CA PHE A 86 4.21 6.28 4.11
C PHE A 86 2.94 6.12 3.26
N ASP A 87 1.89 6.89 3.53
CA ASP A 87 0.69 6.90 2.68
C ASP A 87 0.98 7.48 1.30
N SER A 88 1.62 8.65 1.24
CA SER A 88 2.00 9.28 -0.03
C SER A 88 2.99 8.43 -0.84
N LEU A 89 3.97 7.82 -0.15
CA LEU A 89 4.92 6.90 -0.78
C LEU A 89 4.24 5.64 -1.31
N PHE A 90 3.25 5.10 -0.59
CA PHE A 90 2.48 3.96 -1.07
C PHE A 90 1.77 4.31 -2.38
N GLU A 91 1.08 5.45 -2.43
CA GLU A 91 0.38 5.90 -3.65
C GLU A 91 1.35 6.14 -4.81
N ALA A 92 2.55 6.67 -4.53
CA ALA A 92 3.58 6.88 -5.52
C ALA A 92 4.09 5.58 -6.17
N VAL A 93 4.21 4.50 -5.39
CA VAL A 93 4.85 3.24 -5.84
C VAL A 93 3.86 2.13 -6.20
N TYR A 94 2.68 2.09 -5.57
CA TYR A 94 1.72 0.99 -5.72
C TYR A 94 1.16 0.90 -7.14
N MET A 95 0.88 2.06 -7.76
CA MET A 95 0.38 2.13 -9.15
C MET A 95 1.43 1.71 -10.19
N ASN A 96 2.70 1.67 -9.80
CA ASN A 96 3.83 1.34 -10.67
C ASN A 96 4.49 0.01 -10.30
N ILE A 97 3.77 -0.90 -9.64
CA ILE A 97 4.22 -2.28 -9.44
C ILE A 97 4.11 -3.01 -10.79
N ASN A 98 5.12 -2.83 -11.65
CA ASN A 98 5.20 -3.41 -12.98
C ASN A 98 6.42 -4.34 -13.13
N GLU A 99 6.79 -4.71 -14.36
CA GLU A 99 7.92 -5.63 -14.65
C GLU A 99 9.28 -5.14 -14.16
N ASP A 100 9.51 -3.84 -14.13
CA ASP A 100 10.78 -3.24 -13.73
C ASP A 100 10.90 -3.11 -12.20
N CYS A 101 9.82 -3.42 -11.46
CA CYS A 101 9.85 -3.48 -10.02
C CYS A 101 10.61 -4.72 -9.54
N SER A 102 11.74 -4.51 -8.86
CA SER A 102 12.55 -5.59 -8.28
C SER A 102 11.81 -6.43 -7.23
N LEU A 103 10.71 -5.89 -6.68
CA LEU A 103 9.88 -6.55 -5.67
C LEU A 103 8.60 -7.15 -6.23
N LYS A 104 8.38 -7.12 -7.57
CA LYS A 104 7.15 -7.58 -8.23
C LYS A 104 6.72 -8.97 -7.76
N ASN A 105 7.63 -9.94 -7.74
CA ASN A 105 7.27 -11.33 -7.39
C ASN A 105 6.86 -11.49 -5.92
N ASP A 106 7.52 -10.77 -5.02
CA ASP A 106 7.19 -10.80 -3.59
C ASP A 106 5.87 -10.08 -3.33
N LEU A 107 5.68 -8.93 -3.99
CA LEU A 107 4.44 -8.15 -3.91
C LEU A 107 3.26 -8.90 -4.55
N ALA A 108 3.44 -9.57 -5.69
CA ALA A 108 2.38 -10.32 -6.35
C ALA A 108 1.92 -11.54 -5.53
N LYS A 109 2.85 -12.31 -4.96
CA LYS A 109 2.53 -13.41 -4.03
C LYS A 109 1.73 -12.90 -2.82
N PHE A 110 2.08 -11.72 -2.36
CA PHE A 110 1.50 -11.12 -1.19
C PHE A 110 0.11 -10.51 -1.47
N VAL A 111 -0.05 -9.75 -2.56
CA VAL A 111 -1.35 -9.26 -3.05
C VAL A 111 -2.31 -10.42 -3.28
N ASN A 112 -1.86 -11.52 -3.90
CA ASN A 112 -2.70 -12.71 -4.08
C ASN A 112 -3.16 -13.36 -2.76
N LYS A 113 -2.40 -13.20 -1.67
CA LYS A 113 -2.77 -13.71 -0.34
C LYS A 113 -3.83 -12.85 0.36
N PHE A 114 -3.82 -11.56 0.10
CA PHE A 114 -4.74 -10.59 0.75
C PHE A 114 -5.85 -10.08 -0.16
N LYS A 115 -5.81 -10.42 -1.46
CA LYS A 115 -6.90 -10.14 -2.39
C LYS A 115 -8.16 -10.79 -1.84
N PRO A 116 -9.27 -10.04 -1.68
CA PRO A 116 -10.52 -10.61 -1.24
C PRO A 116 -10.91 -11.76 -2.16
N THR A 117 -10.98 -12.98 -1.63
CA THR A 117 -11.54 -14.11 -2.37
C THR A 117 -13.02 -13.83 -2.57
N SER A 118 -13.49 -13.84 -3.82
CA SER A 118 -14.91 -13.72 -4.13
C SER A 118 -15.70 -14.72 -3.28
N ALA A 119 -16.68 -14.22 -2.52
CA ALA A 119 -17.48 -15.02 -1.59
C ALA A 119 -18.26 -16.16 -2.25
N SER A 120 -18.33 -16.17 -3.59
CA SER A 120 -18.99 -17.17 -4.43
C SER A 120 -18.40 -18.58 -4.36
N LYS A 121 -17.25 -18.80 -3.72
CA LYS A 121 -16.68 -20.16 -3.56
C LYS A 121 -16.88 -20.80 -2.19
N LYS A 122 -17.53 -20.12 -1.23
CA LYS A 122 -17.74 -20.64 0.14
C LYS A 122 -19.15 -21.17 0.43
N TYR A 123 -20.07 -21.13 -0.53
CA TYR A 123 -21.45 -21.61 -0.36
C TYR A 123 -21.88 -22.63 -1.44
N ALA A 124 -20.94 -23.32 -2.08
CA ALA A 124 -21.25 -24.54 -2.82
C ALA A 124 -21.04 -25.71 -1.85
N ASP A 125 -22.11 -26.05 -1.14
CA ASP A 125 -22.33 -27.38 -0.53
C ASP A 125 -22.24 -28.46 -1.62
#